data_AF-A0A810P0C4-F1
#
_entry.id   AF-A0A810P0C4-F1
#
_cell.length_a   1.000
_cell.length_b   1.000
_cell.length_c   1.000
_cell.angle_alpha   90.00
_cell.angle_beta   90.00
_cell.angle_gamma   90.00
#
_symmetry.space_group_name_H-M   'P 1'
#
loop_
_entity.id
_entity.type
_entity.pdbx_description
1 polymer ?
#
loop_
_entity_poly.entity_id
_entity_poly.type
_entity_poly.pdbx_seq_one_letter_code
_entity_poly.pdbx_strand_id
1 'polypeptide(L)'
;MTSIDASRFAGLLHAYGWAVDTSGHLAALAERDPAARDAALDHLWSAVLHQGTPWTATPPAAVAVAGLVGDPRLAAAEDAELRARLHALFADCSTGGLPPVQRRCLSALVDNADLWGSGNGTVALVLRDAGLPYDRDACRLLADGRP
;
A
#
# COMPACT_ATOMS: atom_id res chain seq x y z
N MET A 1 -7.17 10.42 -14.01
CA MET A 1 -6.77 11.44 -13.02
C MET A 1 -6.76 10.75 -11.66
N THR A 2 -5.58 10.45 -11.12
CA THR A 2 -5.47 9.82 -9.80
C THR A 2 -5.72 10.90 -8.76
N SER A 3 -6.91 10.91 -8.14
CA SER A 3 -7.24 11.88 -7.10
C SER A 3 -6.57 11.47 -5.79
N ILE A 4 -5.68 12.30 -5.26
CA ILE A 4 -5.08 12.13 -3.94
C ILE A 4 -5.99 12.81 -2.93
N ASP A 5 -6.74 12.00 -2.18
CA ASP A 5 -7.67 12.47 -1.17
C ASP A 5 -6.96 12.62 0.18
N ALA A 6 -6.91 13.83 0.71
CA ALA A 6 -6.31 14.12 2.03
C ALA A 6 -7.05 13.41 3.18
N SER A 7 -8.37 13.24 3.08
CA SER A 7 -9.16 12.58 4.11
C SER A 7 -8.80 11.10 4.28
N ARG A 8 -8.25 10.48 3.22
CA ARG A 8 -7.73 9.10 3.24
C ARG A 8 -6.57 8.90 4.22
N PHE A 9 -5.82 9.96 4.52
CA PHE A 9 -4.62 9.88 5.38
C PHE A 9 -4.84 10.44 6.79
N ALA A 10 -5.92 11.18 7.02
CA ALA A 10 -6.17 11.87 8.29
C ALA A 10 -6.25 10.96 9.52
N GLY A 11 -6.64 9.69 9.34
CA GLY A 11 -6.70 8.68 10.40
C GLY A 11 -5.57 7.66 10.39
N LEU A 12 -4.54 7.87 9.57
CA LEU A 12 -3.41 6.93 9.42
C LEU A 12 -2.17 7.47 10.12
N LEU A 13 -1.27 6.55 10.47
CA LEU A 13 0.03 6.81 11.06
C LEU A 13 1.16 6.52 10.05
N HIS A 14 2.21 7.33 10.16
CA HIS A 14 3.57 7.05 9.70
C HIS A 14 4.55 7.17 10.89
N ALA A 15 5.86 7.03 10.67
CA ALA A 15 6.84 6.92 11.76
C ALA A 15 6.94 8.08 12.75
N TYR A 16 6.39 9.24 12.41
CA TYR A 16 6.48 10.48 13.19
C TYR A 16 5.11 10.97 13.67
N GLY A 17 4.06 10.16 13.52
CA GLY A 17 2.71 10.48 14.01
C GLY A 17 1.64 10.36 12.93
N TRP A 18 0.63 11.22 13.01
CA TRP A 18 -0.50 11.26 12.07
C TRP A 18 -0.04 11.68 10.67
N ALA A 19 -0.45 10.93 9.65
CA ALA A 19 -0.03 11.09 8.27
C ALA A 19 -0.77 12.20 7.49
N VAL A 20 -1.20 13.26 8.18
CA VAL A 20 -2.02 14.34 7.60
C VAL A 20 -1.30 15.10 6.47
N ASP A 21 0.02 15.10 6.50
CA ASP A 21 0.93 15.73 5.52
C ASP A 21 1.17 14.88 4.26
N THR A 22 0.93 13.57 4.34
CA THR A 22 1.33 12.60 3.31
C THR A 22 0.64 12.85 1.97
N SER A 23 -0.60 13.32 1.99
CA SER A 23 -1.33 13.71 0.79
C SER A 23 -0.68 14.88 0.02
N GLY A 24 -0.10 15.85 0.75
CA GLY A 24 0.62 16.97 0.15
C GLY A 24 1.92 16.53 -0.52
N HIS A 25 2.68 15.65 0.12
CA HIS A 25 3.88 15.05 -0.48
C HIS A 25 3.56 14.23 -1.73
N LEU A 26 2.47 13.44 -1.71
CA LEU A 26 2.03 12.70 -2.88
C LEU A 26 1.61 13.62 -4.04
N ALA A 27 0.95 14.75 -3.75
CA ALA A 27 0.57 15.73 -4.77
C ALA A 27 1.81 16.39 -5.41
N ALA A 28 2.82 16.71 -4.61
CA ALA A 28 4.08 17.30 -5.07
C ALA A 28 4.83 16.43 -6.09
N LEU A 29 4.67 15.10 -6.05
CA LEU A 29 5.25 14.19 -7.05
C LEU A 29 4.73 14.44 -8.47
N ALA A 30 3.47 14.89 -8.60
CA ALA A 30 2.86 15.20 -9.90
C ALA A 30 3.24 16.60 -10.43
N GLU A 31 3.79 17.46 -9.57
CA GLU A 31 4.28 18.78 -9.94
C GLU A 31 5.66 18.68 -10.59
N ARG A 32 6.13 19.75 -11.22
CA ARG A 32 7.43 19.80 -11.94
C ARG A 32 8.55 20.48 -11.15
N ASP A 33 8.38 20.66 -9.84
CA ASP A 33 9.43 21.20 -8.97
C ASP A 33 10.36 20.07 -8.47
N PRO A 34 11.65 20.07 -8.82
CA PRO A 34 12.60 19.07 -8.35
C PRO A 34 12.74 19.02 -6.83
N ALA A 35 12.72 20.18 -6.15
CA ALA A 35 12.90 20.23 -4.70
C ALA A 35 11.71 19.61 -3.97
N ALA A 36 10.48 19.92 -4.41
CA ALA A 36 9.27 19.30 -3.87
C ALA A 36 9.22 17.78 -4.11
N ARG A 37 9.69 17.31 -5.28
CA ARG A 37 9.79 15.88 -5.58
C ARG A 37 10.79 15.15 -4.69
N ASP A 38 11.96 15.73 -4.45
CA ASP A 38 12.94 15.15 -3.54
C ASP A 38 12.44 15.11 -2.09
N ALA A 39 11.79 16.19 -1.63
CA ALA A 39 11.15 16.21 -0.31
C ALA A 39 10.04 15.16 -0.19
N ALA A 40 9.25 14.95 -1.25
CA ALA A 40 8.23 13.91 -1.28
C ALA A 40 8.82 12.49 -1.22
N LEU A 41 9.91 12.23 -1.96
CA LEU A 41 10.60 10.94 -1.92
C LEU A 41 11.23 10.69 -0.54
N ASP A 42 11.82 11.72 0.07
CA ASP A 42 12.35 11.63 1.43
C ASP A 42 11.25 11.35 2.46
N HIS A 43 10.07 11.97 2.34
CA HIS A 43 8.92 11.67 3.18
C HIS A 43 8.45 10.21 3.03
N LEU A 44 8.35 9.72 1.79
CA LEU A 44 7.95 8.33 1.52
C LEU A 44 8.91 7.33 2.16
N TRP A 45 10.22 7.61 2.15
CA TRP A 45 11.24 6.72 2.72
C TRP A 45 11.38 6.86 4.24
N SER A 46 11.45 8.08 4.76
CA SER A 46 11.76 8.36 6.17
C SER A 46 10.54 8.20 7.08
N ALA A 47 9.36 8.58 6.60
CA ALA A 47 8.13 8.58 7.39
C ALA A 47 7.23 7.39 7.03
N VAL A 48 6.84 7.27 5.76
CA VAL A 48 5.77 6.35 5.34
C VAL A 48 6.24 4.90 5.34
N LEU A 49 7.33 4.57 4.67
CA LEU A 49 7.95 3.24 4.67
C LEU A 49 9.00 3.09 5.78
N HIS A 50 9.35 4.16 6.47
CA HIS A 50 10.36 4.22 7.54
C HIS A 50 11.52 3.22 7.40
N GLN A 51 12.44 3.52 6.50
CA GLN A 51 13.65 2.72 6.30
C GLN A 51 13.37 1.22 6.06
N GLY A 52 12.24 0.91 5.41
CA GLY A 52 11.79 -0.45 5.10
C GLY A 52 10.73 -1.03 6.05
N THR A 53 10.38 -0.34 7.14
CA THR A 53 9.29 -0.72 8.04
C THR A 53 7.95 -0.06 7.66
N PRO A 54 6.97 -0.80 7.10
CA PRO A 54 5.70 -0.21 6.70
C PRO A 54 4.85 0.21 7.91
N TRP A 55 4.15 1.33 7.74
CA TRP A 55 3.15 1.90 8.65
C TRP A 55 1.75 1.88 8.02
N THR A 56 0.72 2.23 8.80
CA THR A 56 -0.67 2.23 8.30
C THR A 56 -0.89 3.15 7.08
N ALA A 57 -0.06 4.19 6.90
CA ALA A 57 -0.07 5.04 5.71
C ALA A 57 0.60 4.40 4.48
N THR A 58 1.43 3.36 4.63
CA THR A 58 2.18 2.75 3.51
C THR A 58 1.29 2.14 2.44
N PRO A 59 0.31 1.27 2.75
CA PRO A 59 -0.54 0.69 1.71
C PRO A 59 -1.29 1.74 0.85
N PRO A 60 -1.98 2.74 1.41
CA PRO A 60 -2.65 3.76 0.60
C PRO A 60 -1.67 4.68 -0.14
N ALA A 61 -0.49 4.95 0.40
CA ALA A 61 0.56 5.69 -0.31
C ALA A 61 1.10 4.90 -1.51
N ALA A 62 1.32 3.59 -1.37
CA ALA A 62 1.75 2.72 -2.46
C ALA A 62 0.74 2.70 -3.63
N VAL A 63 -0.56 2.66 -3.31
CA VAL A 63 -1.64 2.76 -4.32
C VAL A 63 -1.62 4.11 -5.04
N ALA A 64 -1.43 5.21 -4.30
CA ALA A 64 -1.33 6.54 -4.90
C ALA A 64 -0.11 6.65 -5.83
N VAL A 65 1.04 6.14 -5.39
CA VAL A 65 2.29 6.10 -6.19
C VAL A 65 2.13 5.24 -7.44
N ALA A 66 1.50 4.07 -7.36
CA ALA A 66 1.20 3.26 -8.54
C ALA A 66 0.34 4.02 -9.56
N GLY A 67 -0.66 4.77 -9.08
CA GLY A 67 -1.49 5.63 -9.93
C GLY A 67 -0.74 6.82 -10.54
N LEU A 68 0.29 7.34 -9.85
CA LEU A 68 1.15 8.41 -10.37
C LEU A 68 2.15 7.91 -11.42
N VAL A 69 2.74 6.74 -11.20
CA VAL A 69 3.66 6.10 -12.16
C VAL A 69 2.98 5.83 -13.50
N GLY A 70 1.67 5.53 -13.49
CA GLY A 70 0.85 5.39 -14.69
C GLY A 70 0.26 6.70 -15.23
N ASP A 71 0.51 7.85 -14.61
CA ASP A 71 -0.05 9.14 -15.01
C ASP A 71 0.74 9.72 -16.20
N PRO A 72 0.07 10.15 -17.30
CA PRO A 72 0.72 10.79 -18.44
C PRO A 72 1.57 12.03 -18.09
N ARG A 73 1.28 12.71 -16.98
CA ARG A 73 2.08 13.87 -16.50
C ARG A 73 3.51 13.49 -16.10
N LEU A 74 3.74 12.21 -15.79
CA LEU A 74 5.04 11.63 -15.43
C LEU A 74 5.61 10.73 -16.55
N ALA A 75 5.04 10.80 -17.76
CA ALA A 75 5.47 9.96 -18.89
C ALA A 75 6.66 10.54 -19.67
N ALA A 76 7.07 11.79 -19.40
CA ALA A 76 8.17 12.41 -20.13
C ALA A 76 9.52 11.74 -19.80
N ALA A 77 10.49 11.85 -20.72
CA ALA A 77 11.81 11.26 -20.53
C ALA A 77 12.54 11.84 -19.30
N GLU A 78 12.32 13.11 -19.00
CA GLU A 78 12.85 13.80 -17.81
C GLU A 78 12.30 13.24 -16.49
N ASP A 79 11.15 12.56 -16.51
CA ASP A 79 10.54 11.93 -15.34
C ASP A 79 10.99 10.47 -15.15
N ALA A 80 11.84 9.93 -16.04
CA ALA A 80 12.26 8.53 -16.00
C ALA A 80 12.96 8.15 -14.68
N GLU A 81 13.83 9.02 -14.18
CA GLU A 81 14.55 8.81 -12.92
C GLU A 81 13.58 8.82 -11.72
N LEU A 82 12.64 9.76 -11.68
CA LEU A 82 11.63 9.82 -10.64
C LEU A 82 10.78 8.53 -10.63
N ARG A 83 10.33 8.07 -11.81
CA ARG A 83 9.58 6.80 -11.91
C ARG A 83 10.41 5.61 -11.42
N ALA A 84 11.69 5.53 -11.78
CA ALA A 84 12.58 4.47 -11.31
C ALA A 84 12.73 4.47 -9.78
N ARG A 85 12.92 5.64 -9.17
CA ARG A 85 12.99 5.81 -7.71
C ARG A 85 11.69 5.41 -7.02
N LEU A 86 10.53 5.79 -7.57
CA LEU A 86 9.21 5.40 -7.04
C LEU A 86 8.99 3.88 -7.13
N HIS A 87 9.39 3.25 -8.23
CA HIS A 87 9.38 1.80 -8.35
C HIS A 87 10.27 1.11 -7.32
N ALA A 88 11.50 1.61 -7.13
CA ALA A 88 12.45 1.04 -6.16
C ALA A 88 11.94 1.16 -4.72
N LEU A 89 11.37 2.31 -4.35
CA LEU A 89 10.80 2.59 -3.02
C LEU A 89 9.76 1.55 -2.60
N PHE A 90 8.95 1.08 -3.54
CA PHE A 90 7.90 0.10 -3.27
C PHE A 90 8.20 -1.28 -3.88
N ALA A 91 9.40 -1.55 -4.37
CA ALA A 91 9.74 -2.85 -4.98
C ALA A 91 9.54 -4.00 -3.98
N ASP A 92 9.90 -3.77 -2.71
CA ASP A 92 9.71 -4.73 -1.62
C ASP A 92 8.26 -4.74 -1.07
N CYS A 93 7.49 -3.67 -1.27
CA CYS A 93 6.07 -3.58 -0.88
C CYS A 93 5.11 -4.11 -1.94
N SER A 94 5.48 -4.04 -3.21
CA SER A 94 4.71 -4.54 -4.36
C SER A 94 4.95 -6.02 -4.63
N THR A 95 6.06 -6.57 -4.13
CA THR A 95 6.31 -8.01 -4.00
C THR A 95 6.00 -8.56 -2.61
N GLY A 96 5.59 -7.70 -1.69
CA GLY A 96 5.28 -8.03 -0.31
C GLY A 96 3.96 -8.79 -0.17
N GLY A 97 3.88 -9.99 -0.75
CA GLY A 97 2.91 -10.98 -0.30
C GLY A 97 3.03 -11.15 1.21
N LEU A 98 1.95 -11.59 1.86
CA LEU A 98 1.86 -11.74 3.31
C LEU A 98 3.19 -12.28 3.91
N PRO A 99 3.76 -11.68 4.97
CA PRO A 99 4.88 -12.25 5.70
C PRO A 99 4.68 -13.74 6.02
N PRO A 100 5.74 -14.56 6.15
CA PRO A 100 5.60 -16.01 6.33
C PRO A 100 4.73 -16.43 7.53
N VAL A 101 4.69 -15.62 8.59
CA VAL A 101 3.78 -15.85 9.73
C VAL A 101 2.33 -15.55 9.37
N GLN A 102 2.07 -14.48 8.60
CA GLN A 102 0.74 -14.11 8.15
C GLN A 102 0.20 -15.11 7.11
N ARG A 103 1.04 -15.63 6.20
CA ARG A 103 0.67 -16.74 5.31
C ARG A 103 0.25 -17.99 6.06
N ARG A 104 0.99 -18.36 7.11
CA ARG A 104 0.65 -19.53 7.95
C ARG A 104 -0.66 -19.33 8.70
N CYS A 105 -0.89 -18.14 9.26
CA CYS A 105 -2.17 -17.81 9.88
C CYS A 105 -3.31 -17.84 8.86
N LEU A 106 -3.13 -17.24 7.68
CA LEU A 106 -4.15 -17.23 6.63
C LEU A 106 -4.44 -18.66 6.11
N SER A 107 -3.42 -19.49 5.93
CA SER A 107 -3.57 -20.90 5.56
C SER A 107 -4.39 -21.66 6.61
N ALA A 108 -4.11 -21.48 7.89
CA ALA A 108 -4.88 -22.12 8.97
C ALA A 108 -6.36 -21.67 8.98
N LEU A 109 -6.63 -20.40 8.69
CA LEU A 109 -7.99 -19.87 8.56
C LEU A 109 -8.71 -20.42 7.32
N VAL A 110 -8.00 -20.52 6.20
CA VAL A 110 -8.51 -21.09 4.94
C VAL A 110 -8.85 -22.56 5.10
N ASP A 111 -8.06 -23.34 5.84
CA ASP A 111 -8.27 -24.78 6.01
C ASP A 111 -9.38 -25.10 7.02
N ASN A 112 -9.71 -24.17 7.91
CA ASN A 112 -10.81 -24.33 8.86
C ASN A 112 -12.17 -24.12 8.18
N ALA A 113 -12.84 -25.21 7.77
CA ALA A 113 -14.12 -25.16 7.07
C ALA A 113 -15.26 -24.51 7.86
N ASP A 114 -15.23 -24.56 9.20
CA ASP A 114 -16.27 -23.99 10.07
C ASP A 114 -16.32 -22.46 10.02
N LEU A 115 -15.21 -21.82 9.64
CA LEU A 115 -15.15 -20.37 9.43
C LEU A 115 -15.90 -19.93 8.18
N TRP A 116 -16.04 -20.80 7.18
CA TRP A 116 -16.61 -20.49 5.87
C TRP A 116 -18.05 -20.99 5.70
N GLY A 117 -18.63 -21.57 6.75
CA GLY A 117 -20.02 -22.00 6.76
C GLY A 117 -20.97 -20.80 6.71
N SER A 118 -22.14 -20.96 6.09
CA SER A 118 -23.15 -19.90 5.93
C SER A 118 -23.70 -19.33 7.24
N GLY A 119 -23.45 -20.00 8.37
CA GLY A 119 -23.82 -19.54 9.72
C GLY A 119 -22.77 -18.65 10.41
N ASN A 120 -21.59 -18.46 9.83
CA ASN A 120 -20.48 -17.72 10.43
C ASN A 120 -20.15 -16.43 9.66
N GLY A 121 -20.94 -15.38 9.90
CA GLY A 121 -20.73 -14.07 9.27
C GLY A 121 -19.54 -13.27 9.82
N THR A 122 -18.93 -13.70 10.94
CA THR A 122 -17.89 -12.95 11.64
C THR A 122 -16.57 -12.95 10.87
N VAL A 123 -16.25 -14.05 10.16
CA VAL A 123 -15.00 -14.13 9.39
C VAL A 123 -14.97 -13.08 8.27
N ALA A 124 -16.12 -12.77 7.67
CA ALA A 124 -16.24 -11.76 6.62
C ALA A 124 -15.85 -10.37 7.11
N LEU A 125 -16.23 -10.05 8.35
CA LEU A 125 -15.92 -8.76 8.98
C LEU A 125 -14.43 -8.67 9.31
N VAL A 126 -13.85 -9.72 9.87
CA VAL A 126 -12.42 -9.76 10.22
C VAL A 126 -11.53 -9.68 8.97
N LEU A 127 -11.87 -10.42 7.91
CA LEU A 127 -11.13 -10.35 6.64
C LEU A 127 -11.23 -8.97 6.01
N ARG A 128 -12.44 -8.37 6.00
CA ARG A 128 -12.65 -7.01 5.49
C ARG A 128 -11.85 -5.97 6.27
N ASP A 129 -11.82 -6.07 7.59
CA ASP A 129 -11.05 -5.15 8.46
C ASP A 129 -9.54 -5.29 8.23
N ALA A 130 -9.08 -6.52 7.97
CA ALA A 130 -7.71 -6.82 7.58
C ALA A 130 -7.38 -6.50 6.10
N GLY A 131 -8.35 -6.01 5.32
CA GLY A 131 -8.18 -5.73 3.88
C GLY A 131 -8.04 -6.97 2.99
N LEU A 132 -8.41 -8.15 3.49
CA LEU A 132 -8.37 -9.42 2.79
C LEU A 132 -9.68 -9.70 2.04
N PRO A 133 -9.64 -10.45 0.92
CA PRO A 133 -10.85 -10.82 0.19
C PRO A 133 -11.75 -11.71 1.06
N TYR A 134 -13.07 -11.52 0.97
CA TYR A 134 -14.04 -12.46 1.54
C TYR A 134 -14.39 -13.55 0.52
N ASP A 135 -13.35 -14.27 0.08
CA ASP A 135 -13.43 -15.39 -0.83
C ASP A 135 -12.36 -16.40 -0.42
N ARG A 136 -12.77 -17.65 -0.17
CA ARG A 136 -11.90 -18.68 0.39
C ARG A 136 -10.77 -19.05 -0.56
N ASP A 137 -11.03 -19.08 -1.85
CA ASP A 137 -10.05 -19.45 -2.86
C ASP A 137 -9.09 -18.29 -3.14
N ALA A 138 -9.57 -17.05 -3.13
CA ALA A 138 -8.71 -15.86 -3.18
C ALA A 138 -7.78 -15.78 -1.94
N CYS A 139 -8.29 -16.06 -0.73
CA CYS A 139 -7.45 -16.17 0.47
C CYS A 139 -6.41 -17.30 0.36
N ARG A 140 -6.76 -18.42 -0.28
CA ARG A 140 -5.83 -19.54 -0.51
C ARG A 140 -4.69 -19.15 -1.44
N LEU A 141 -4.96 -18.44 -2.53
CA LEU A 141 -3.93 -17.92 -3.44
C LEU A 141 -2.94 -16.99 -2.71
N LEU A 142 -3.46 -16.09 -1.87
CA LEU A 142 -2.65 -15.20 -1.04
C LEU A 142 -1.79 -15.95 0.00
N ALA A 143 -2.33 -17.00 0.62
CA ALA A 143 -1.59 -17.83 1.56
C ALA A 143 -0.44 -18.59 0.88
N ASP A 144 -0.65 -19.03 -0.35
CA ASP A 144 0.34 -19.73 -1.17
C ASP A 144 1.39 -18.79 -1.80
N GLY A 145 1.18 -17.47 -1.71
CA GLY A 145 2.04 -16.47 -2.35
C GLY A 145 1.95 -16.48 -3.88
N ARG A 146 0.80 -16.90 -4.42
CA ARG A 146 0.50 -16.88 -5.86
C ARG A 146 -0.40 -15.66 -6.16
N PRO A 147 -0.12 -14.91 -7.25
CA PRO A 147 -0.93 -13.74 -7.62
C PRO A 147 -2.36 -14.11 -7.99
#